data_AF-Q66HW0-F1
#
_entry.id   AF-Q66HW0-F1
#
_cell.length_a   1.000
_cell.length_b   1.000
_cell.length_c   1.000
_cell.angle_alpha   90.00
_cell.angle_beta   90.00
_cell.angle_gamma   90.00
#
_symmetry.space_group_name_H-M   'P 1'
#
loop_
_entity.id
_entity.type
_entity.pdbx_description
1 polymer ?
#
loop_
_entity_poly.entity_id
_entity_poly.type
_entity_poly.pdbx_seq_one_letter_code
_entity_poly.pdbx_strand_id
1 'polypeptide(L)'
;MSMFSTGILVLTSPLHVLPLRIAPVLTSAAQVVERTLYVHLHPGLNLGTGGQVRPVYIPPVVDLCTLISRLYSNAADICGHLDVRVLLTNIRGQSAASSAANGPFPAPQTLSHSPEVVLTDFPIPDSGQSSLITQCLRKYAGHCYVCTPGLSSVLLHPQLKEVSGDEDRGAQMKPLETFSDVVVGGTFDRLHGAHKTLLNISCLMANRRFIIGVCDQELLKNKVLKELIEPYDQRVEKLHDFLNDVKPSLKYDIVPLSDPFGPSITEPELQCIVVSEETRKGGEAVNKRRVQNGLAELVLYEIPLLKDAHRADIEEEKISSSSLRTRLLGTLLKPPSPELDLPLCPYVIGLTGGSGSGKSSIARRLEDLGAERIDCDLLGHEAYLPETSAYHRVIQEFGTDILNEDKSINRRVLGGKVFGNQERLKALTDIVWPEIARLVKKRIDQAKQQGKRVCVVDAAVLLEAGWTHLVHEVWVATIPEEEAVKRIVQRDGVKEEDAVRRLKSQWPNAKLIDYANVVLCTLWEPEVTQKQVLKAWSLLQQRIQKRQETRSSL
;
A
#
# COMPACT_ATOMS: atom_id res chain seq x y z
N MET A 1 7.76 26.10 -9.46
CA MET A 1 7.66 25.35 -10.74
C MET A 1 6.66 24.23 -10.53
N SER A 2 5.85 23.88 -11.52
CA SER A 2 5.11 22.62 -11.48
C SER A 2 6.12 21.47 -11.44
N MET A 3 5.94 20.52 -10.52
CA MET A 3 6.78 19.32 -10.47
C MET A 3 6.52 18.45 -11.70
N PHE A 4 7.52 17.70 -12.14
CA PHE A 4 7.39 16.69 -13.18
C PHE A 4 6.84 15.41 -12.58
N SER A 5 5.97 14.69 -13.28
CA SER A 5 5.43 13.41 -12.77
C SER A 5 6.53 12.36 -12.65
N THR A 6 7.38 12.25 -13.68
CA THR A 6 8.39 11.20 -13.80
C THR A 6 9.74 11.76 -14.23
N GLY A 7 10.82 11.33 -13.57
CA GLY A 7 12.18 11.73 -13.93
C GLY A 7 13.20 10.61 -13.89
N ILE A 8 14.32 10.80 -14.60
CA ILE A 8 15.52 9.95 -14.50
C ILE A 8 16.64 10.74 -13.83
N LEU A 9 17.15 10.26 -12.71
CA LEU A 9 18.37 10.72 -12.07
C LEU A 9 19.58 9.92 -12.58
N VAL A 10 20.45 10.57 -13.35
CA VAL A 10 21.73 10.02 -13.80
C VAL A 10 22.81 10.37 -12.79
N LEU A 11 23.26 9.38 -12.02
CA LEU A 11 24.34 9.49 -11.05
C LEU A 11 25.69 9.29 -11.73
N THR A 12 26.50 10.35 -11.80
CA THR A 12 27.78 10.40 -12.51
C THR A 12 28.99 10.28 -11.60
N SER A 13 28.82 10.48 -10.29
CA SER A 13 29.94 10.36 -9.35
C SER A 13 30.55 8.96 -9.34
N PRO A 14 31.85 8.80 -9.06
CA PRO A 14 32.46 7.50 -8.83
C PRO A 14 31.70 6.70 -7.75
N LEU A 15 31.65 5.37 -7.91
CA LEU A 15 30.84 4.50 -7.04
C LEU A 15 31.19 4.63 -5.56
N HIS A 16 32.47 4.83 -5.21
CA HIS A 16 32.91 5.01 -3.82
C HIS A 16 32.46 6.35 -3.21
N VAL A 17 32.18 7.37 -4.03
CA VAL A 17 31.71 8.69 -3.58
C VAL A 17 30.19 8.73 -3.42
N LEU A 18 29.44 7.99 -4.26
CA LEU A 18 27.98 8.02 -4.27
C LEU A 18 27.32 7.82 -2.90
N PRO A 19 27.77 6.91 -2.01
CA PRO A 19 27.17 6.72 -0.70
C PRO A 19 27.07 8.01 0.14
N LEU A 20 28.01 8.95 -0.02
CA LEU A 20 28.00 10.25 0.66
C LEU A 20 27.08 11.29 0.00
N ARG A 21 26.77 11.12 -1.29
CA ARG A 21 25.98 12.07 -2.08
C ARG A 21 24.51 11.69 -2.23
N ILE A 22 24.13 10.43 -2.03
CA ILE A 22 22.75 9.95 -2.24
C ILE A 22 21.73 10.84 -1.54
N ALA A 23 21.87 11.06 -0.23
CA ALA A 23 20.87 11.77 0.56
C ALA A 23 20.57 13.19 0.02
N PRO A 24 21.56 14.09 -0.11
CA PRO A 24 21.29 15.44 -0.62
C PRO A 24 20.86 15.45 -2.09
N VAL A 25 21.30 14.48 -2.91
CA VAL A 25 20.83 14.34 -4.30
C VAL A 25 19.36 13.93 -4.34
N LEU A 26 18.94 12.95 -3.54
CA LEU A 26 17.53 12.53 -3.44
C LEU A 26 16.65 13.66 -2.91
N THR A 27 17.10 14.41 -1.89
CA THR A 27 16.39 15.60 -1.40
C THR A 27 16.15 16.60 -2.52
N SER A 28 17.17 16.86 -3.34
CA SER A 28 17.06 17.80 -4.46
C SER A 28 16.14 17.27 -5.56
N ALA A 29 16.24 15.98 -5.90
CA ALA A 29 15.38 15.33 -6.90
C ALA A 29 13.90 15.32 -6.48
N ALA A 30 13.62 15.13 -5.18
CA ALA A 30 12.27 15.14 -4.63
C ALA A 30 11.57 16.50 -4.66
N GLN A 31 12.29 17.58 -4.92
CA GLN A 31 11.70 18.90 -5.18
C GLN A 31 11.30 19.10 -6.64
N VAL A 32 11.71 18.20 -7.53
CA VAL A 32 11.53 18.30 -8.98
C VAL A 32 10.57 17.25 -9.51
N VAL A 33 10.57 16.05 -8.93
CA VAL A 33 9.76 14.90 -9.38
C VAL A 33 8.69 14.57 -8.35
N GLU A 34 7.47 14.26 -8.80
CA GLU A 34 6.29 14.05 -7.95
C GLU A 34 5.94 12.56 -7.73
N ARG A 35 6.12 11.69 -8.73
CA ARG A 35 5.66 10.28 -8.67
C ARG A 35 6.77 9.26 -8.79
N THR A 36 7.47 9.20 -9.91
CA THR A 36 8.44 8.11 -10.19
C THR A 36 9.81 8.67 -10.49
N LEU A 37 10.82 8.21 -9.74
CA LEU A 37 12.21 8.59 -9.94
C LEU A 37 13.04 7.35 -10.32
N TYR A 38 13.38 7.28 -11.59
CA TYR A 38 14.33 6.29 -12.09
C TYR A 38 15.75 6.71 -11.73
N VAL A 39 16.59 5.78 -11.26
CA VAL A 39 17.99 6.05 -10.93
C VAL A 39 18.88 5.25 -11.87
N HIS A 40 19.66 5.95 -12.67
CA HIS A 40 20.62 5.36 -13.61
C HIS A 40 22.05 5.64 -13.13
N LEU A 41 22.85 4.58 -12.97
CA LEU A 41 24.24 4.70 -12.51
C LEU A 41 25.19 4.76 -13.71
N HIS A 42 25.93 5.86 -13.87
CA HIS A 42 26.97 5.99 -14.89
C HIS A 42 28.22 6.65 -14.27
N PRO A 43 28.94 5.94 -13.39
CA PRO A 43 30.09 6.50 -12.68
C PRO A 43 31.16 6.94 -13.68
N GLY A 44 31.66 8.16 -13.51
CA GLY A 44 32.68 8.75 -14.37
C GLY A 44 32.15 9.37 -15.67
N LEU A 45 30.83 9.49 -15.86
CA LEU A 45 30.27 10.23 -16.98
C LEU A 45 30.83 11.65 -17.02
N ASN A 46 31.49 12.03 -18.10
CA ASN A 46 31.90 13.42 -18.32
C ASN A 46 30.97 14.09 -19.34
N LEU A 47 30.20 15.08 -18.88
CA LEU A 47 29.28 15.86 -19.72
C LEU A 47 29.87 17.19 -20.23
N GLY A 48 31.05 17.58 -19.73
CA GLY A 48 31.64 18.91 -20.01
C GLY A 48 32.36 19.04 -21.35
N THR A 49 32.81 17.93 -21.95
CA THR A 49 33.65 17.96 -23.17
C THR A 49 32.87 18.01 -24.48
N GLY A 50 31.53 17.92 -24.44
CA GLY A 50 30.68 17.89 -25.66
C GLY A 50 30.90 16.69 -26.60
N GLY A 51 31.76 15.74 -26.21
CA GLY A 51 32.07 14.55 -27.01
C GLY A 51 30.90 13.59 -27.17
N GLN A 52 31.03 12.62 -28.09
CA GLN A 52 30.08 11.52 -28.21
C GLN A 52 30.09 10.67 -26.93
N VAL A 53 29.09 10.85 -26.08
CA VAL A 53 28.86 10.00 -24.90
C VAL A 53 28.63 8.56 -25.35
N ARG A 54 29.28 7.61 -24.68
CA ARG A 54 29.10 6.16 -24.89
C ARG A 54 28.50 5.54 -23.63
N PRO A 55 27.72 4.46 -23.74
CA PRO A 55 27.28 3.75 -22.55
C PRO A 55 28.50 3.13 -21.86
N VAL A 56 28.46 3.14 -20.53
CA VAL A 56 29.43 2.44 -19.70
C VAL A 56 28.71 1.23 -19.13
N TYR A 57 29.30 0.06 -19.34
CA TYR A 57 28.85 -1.17 -18.70
C TYR A 57 29.66 -1.39 -17.42
N ILE A 58 28.97 -1.58 -16.31
CA ILE A 58 29.58 -1.80 -15.00
C ILE A 58 29.45 -3.30 -14.66
N PRO A 59 30.51 -3.97 -14.20
CA PRO A 59 30.38 -5.33 -13.73
C PRO A 59 29.53 -5.38 -12.44
N PRO A 60 28.81 -6.50 -12.20
CA PRO A 60 28.16 -6.71 -10.91
C PRO A 60 29.24 -6.88 -9.83
N VAL A 61 29.20 -6.01 -8.82
CA VAL A 61 30.18 -5.97 -7.72
C VAL A 61 29.46 -5.82 -6.39
N VAL A 62 30.09 -6.28 -5.30
CA VAL A 62 29.49 -6.24 -3.96
C VAL A 62 29.12 -4.82 -3.54
N ASP A 63 29.94 -3.83 -3.89
CA ASP A 63 29.70 -2.42 -3.57
C ASP A 63 28.39 -1.89 -4.16
N LEU A 64 27.94 -2.47 -5.28
CA LEU A 64 26.69 -2.09 -5.90
C LEU A 64 25.48 -2.55 -5.08
N CYS A 65 25.55 -3.74 -4.46
CA CYS A 65 24.51 -4.22 -3.53
C CYS A 65 24.38 -3.28 -2.32
N THR A 66 25.52 -2.85 -1.76
CA THR A 66 25.57 -1.89 -0.64
C THR A 66 25.01 -0.53 -1.06
N LEU A 67 25.36 -0.04 -2.26
CA LEU A 67 24.87 1.21 -2.80
C LEU A 67 23.35 1.18 -3.00
N ILE A 68 22.81 0.11 -3.58
CA ILE A 68 21.37 -0.08 -3.80
C ILE A 68 20.60 -0.09 -2.48
N SER A 69 21.11 -0.84 -1.49
CA SER A 69 20.50 -0.89 -0.15
C SER A 69 20.43 0.51 0.47
N ARG A 70 21.51 1.29 0.36
CA ARG A 70 21.57 2.67 0.85
C ARG A 70 20.68 3.63 0.07
N LEU A 71 20.58 3.47 -1.25
CA LEU A 71 19.66 4.24 -2.11
C LEU A 71 18.22 4.07 -1.65
N TYR A 72 17.75 2.84 -1.49
CA TYR A 72 16.37 2.58 -1.07
C TYR A 72 16.09 2.95 0.39
N SER A 73 17.06 2.78 1.30
CA SER A 73 16.94 3.27 2.68
C SER A 73 16.77 4.79 2.70
N ASN A 74 17.68 5.53 2.04
CA ASN A 74 17.60 6.99 1.98
C ASN A 74 16.34 7.47 1.24
N ALA A 75 15.90 6.76 0.20
CA ALA A 75 14.68 7.09 -0.51
C ALA A 75 13.45 6.96 0.39
N ALA A 76 13.36 5.89 1.20
CA ALA A 76 12.28 5.73 2.16
C ALA A 76 12.27 6.86 3.20
N ASP A 77 13.44 7.30 3.66
CA ASP A 77 13.56 8.33 4.70
C ASP A 77 13.33 9.75 4.18
N ILE A 78 13.78 10.06 2.95
CA ILE A 78 13.83 11.43 2.41
C ILE A 78 12.67 11.71 1.47
N CYS A 79 12.33 10.75 0.62
CA CYS A 79 11.37 10.92 -0.47
C CYS A 79 10.40 9.74 -0.56
N GLY A 80 9.87 9.29 0.57
CA GLY A 80 8.95 8.15 0.64
C GLY A 80 7.64 8.27 -0.15
N HIS A 81 7.34 9.46 -0.69
CA HIS A 81 6.25 9.68 -1.64
C HIS A 81 6.60 9.27 -3.08
N LEU A 82 7.90 9.11 -3.39
CA LEU A 82 8.38 8.72 -4.71
C LEU A 82 8.51 7.21 -4.86
N ASP A 83 8.06 6.71 -6.01
CA ASP A 83 8.43 5.41 -6.52
C ASP A 83 9.85 5.48 -7.12
N VAL A 84 10.86 5.27 -6.27
CA VAL A 84 12.25 5.15 -6.71
C VAL A 84 12.48 3.76 -7.32
N ARG A 85 13.12 3.70 -8.49
CA ARG A 85 13.51 2.44 -9.18
C ARG A 85 14.95 2.54 -9.72
N VAL A 86 15.86 1.70 -9.22
CA VAL A 86 17.26 1.66 -9.67
C VAL A 86 17.38 0.79 -10.93
N LEU A 87 17.80 1.39 -12.04
CA LEU A 87 17.92 0.74 -13.34
C LEU A 87 19.26 0.02 -13.46
N LEU A 88 19.23 -1.23 -13.92
CA LEU A 88 20.40 -2.11 -14.03
C LEU A 88 20.73 -2.48 -15.50
N THR A 89 20.15 -1.77 -16.48
CA THR A 89 20.28 -2.06 -17.91
C THR A 89 21.73 -2.05 -18.41
N ASN A 90 22.58 -1.23 -17.79
CA ASN A 90 24.01 -1.13 -18.07
C ASN A 90 24.89 -1.95 -17.12
N ILE A 91 24.32 -2.78 -16.25
CA ILE A 91 25.09 -3.68 -15.38
C ILE A 91 25.18 -5.05 -16.05
N ARG A 92 26.39 -5.48 -16.43
CA ARG A 92 26.63 -6.73 -17.17
C ARG A 92 27.92 -7.40 -16.70
N GLY A 93 27.92 -8.72 -16.60
CA GLY A 93 29.17 -9.50 -16.47
C GLY A 93 30.09 -9.27 -17.67
N GLN A 94 31.41 -9.40 -17.48
CA GLN A 94 32.38 -9.25 -18.57
C GLN A 94 32.03 -10.17 -19.76
N SER A 95 32.22 -9.63 -20.98
CA SER A 95 31.92 -10.22 -22.30
C SER A 95 30.56 -9.85 -22.93
N ALA A 96 30.44 -8.59 -23.35
CA ALA A 96 29.55 -8.20 -24.46
C ALA A 96 30.20 -7.14 -25.36
N ALA A 97 31.53 -7.18 -25.52
CA ALA A 97 32.25 -6.29 -26.44
C ALA A 97 32.08 -6.67 -27.92
N SER A 98 31.21 -7.62 -28.26
CA SER A 98 31.05 -8.16 -29.63
C SER A 98 29.62 -8.03 -30.18
N SER A 99 29.19 -6.80 -30.46
CA SER A 99 28.24 -6.54 -31.56
C SER A 99 28.37 -5.09 -32.05
N ALA A 100 29.48 -4.78 -32.70
CA ALA A 100 29.78 -3.47 -33.26
C ALA A 100 28.96 -3.09 -34.53
N ALA A 101 27.80 -3.70 -34.77
CA ALA A 101 27.03 -3.46 -35.99
C ALA A 101 26.03 -2.29 -35.88
N ASN A 102 25.48 -1.98 -34.69
CA ASN A 102 24.44 -0.97 -34.54
C ASN A 102 24.78 0.03 -33.41
N GLY A 103 25.65 1.00 -33.70
CA GLY A 103 25.92 2.13 -32.80
C GLY A 103 26.49 1.78 -31.42
N PRO A 104 26.85 2.78 -30.60
CA PRO A 104 27.41 2.52 -29.27
C PRO A 104 26.35 2.14 -28.23
N PHE A 105 25.08 2.55 -28.42
CA PHE A 105 23.98 2.31 -27.48
C PHE A 105 23.09 1.15 -27.92
N PRO A 106 22.56 0.33 -26.98
CA PRO A 106 21.44 -0.56 -27.28
C PRO A 106 20.19 0.25 -27.67
N ALA A 107 19.17 -0.43 -28.19
CA ALA A 107 17.86 0.20 -28.42
C ALA A 107 17.35 0.85 -27.12
N PRO A 108 16.76 2.07 -27.18
CA PRO A 108 16.24 2.73 -25.99
C PRO A 108 15.22 1.86 -25.27
N GLN A 109 15.39 1.70 -23.95
CA GLN A 109 14.46 0.94 -23.12
C GLN A 109 13.16 1.73 -22.94
N THR A 110 12.03 1.05 -23.10
CA THR A 110 10.72 1.58 -22.68
C THR A 110 10.56 1.33 -21.19
N LEU A 111 10.28 2.39 -20.44
CA LEU A 111 10.00 2.35 -19.01
C LEU A 111 8.48 2.42 -18.78
N SER A 112 8.02 1.89 -17.65
CA SER A 112 6.60 1.87 -17.26
C SER A 112 5.98 3.28 -17.23
N HIS A 113 6.78 4.28 -16.87
CA HIS A 113 6.40 5.69 -16.94
C HIS A 113 7.42 6.45 -17.79
N SER A 114 6.95 7.17 -18.82
CA SER A 114 7.86 7.92 -19.69
C SER A 114 8.44 9.13 -18.94
N PRO A 115 9.78 9.28 -18.89
CA PRO A 115 10.42 10.41 -18.24
C PRO A 115 10.09 11.74 -18.89
N GLU A 116 9.79 12.74 -18.07
CA GLU A 116 9.55 14.14 -18.48
C GLU A 116 10.77 15.03 -18.21
N VAL A 117 11.64 14.60 -17.27
CA VAL A 117 12.86 15.31 -16.89
C VAL A 117 14.03 14.35 -16.67
N VAL A 118 15.23 14.76 -17.09
CA VAL A 118 16.49 14.10 -16.71
C VAL A 118 17.28 14.98 -15.72
N LEU A 119 17.65 14.41 -14.58
CA LEU A 119 18.41 15.05 -13.53
C LEU A 119 19.81 14.44 -13.46
N THR A 120 20.79 15.18 -12.95
CA THR A 120 22.13 14.64 -12.70
C THR A 120 22.82 15.32 -11.53
N ASP A 121 23.71 14.59 -10.86
CA ASP A 121 24.60 15.10 -9.79
C ASP A 121 25.95 15.58 -10.34
N PHE A 122 26.11 15.67 -11.67
CA PHE A 122 27.32 16.14 -12.33
C PHE A 122 27.70 17.56 -11.88
N PRO A 123 28.93 17.79 -11.39
CA PRO A 123 29.37 19.11 -10.93
C PRO A 123 29.48 20.07 -12.13
N ILE A 124 28.97 21.30 -11.97
CA ILE A 124 29.16 22.37 -12.97
C ILE A 124 30.44 23.13 -12.64
N PRO A 125 31.48 23.08 -13.49
CA PRO A 125 32.72 23.82 -13.25
C PRO A 125 32.59 25.33 -13.53
N ASP A 126 31.72 25.73 -14.48
CA ASP A 126 31.48 27.14 -14.84
C ASP A 126 30.04 27.32 -15.36
N SER A 127 29.40 28.44 -15.01
CA SER A 127 28.07 28.88 -15.45
C SER A 127 27.88 28.81 -16.97
N GLY A 128 28.95 29.05 -17.75
CA GLY A 128 28.92 29.01 -19.22
C GLY A 128 28.72 27.61 -19.82
N GLN A 129 29.00 26.52 -19.08
CA GLN A 129 28.87 25.14 -19.59
C GLN A 129 27.48 24.52 -19.37
N SER A 130 26.60 25.18 -18.60
CA SER A 130 25.30 24.63 -18.21
C SER A 130 24.43 24.22 -19.41
N SER A 131 24.40 25.03 -20.47
CA SER A 131 23.63 24.74 -21.70
C SER A 131 24.14 23.51 -22.45
N LEU A 132 25.47 23.36 -22.55
CA LEU A 132 26.10 22.19 -23.19
C LEU A 132 25.83 20.92 -22.38
N ILE A 133 26.05 20.96 -21.06
CA ILE A 133 25.85 19.82 -20.17
C ILE A 133 24.39 19.35 -20.22
N THR A 134 23.43 20.29 -20.13
CA THR A 134 22.00 19.96 -20.20
C THR A 134 21.60 19.37 -21.54
N GLN A 135 22.14 19.86 -22.66
CA GLN A 135 21.91 19.27 -23.98
C GLN A 135 22.50 17.86 -24.10
N CYS A 136 23.73 17.65 -23.62
CA CYS A 136 24.38 16.33 -23.58
C CYS A 136 23.58 15.35 -22.74
N LEU A 137 23.09 15.77 -21.57
CA LEU A 137 22.29 14.95 -20.67
C LEU A 137 20.97 14.51 -21.29
N ARG A 138 20.23 15.41 -21.96
CA ARG A 138 18.99 15.06 -22.69
C ARG A 138 19.26 14.04 -23.79
N LYS A 139 20.31 14.28 -24.58
CA LYS A 139 20.71 13.36 -25.66
C LYS A 139 21.11 11.99 -25.11
N TYR A 140 21.85 11.96 -24.01
CA TYR A 140 22.23 10.73 -23.32
C TYR A 140 21.01 9.95 -22.87
N ALA A 141 20.09 10.58 -22.13
CA ALA A 141 18.86 9.94 -21.68
C ALA A 141 18.03 9.41 -22.86
N GLY A 142 17.91 10.17 -23.95
CA GLY A 142 17.19 9.75 -25.15
C GLY A 142 17.84 8.60 -25.94
N HIS A 143 19.14 8.36 -25.78
CA HIS A 143 19.78 7.14 -26.31
C HIS A 143 19.53 5.91 -25.43
N CYS A 144 19.38 6.11 -24.12
CA CYS A 144 19.18 5.02 -23.17
C CYS A 144 17.71 4.62 -23.02
N TYR A 145 16.78 5.58 -23.13
CA TYR A 145 15.38 5.44 -22.73
C TYR A 145 14.41 6.13 -23.71
N VAL A 146 13.21 5.57 -23.83
CA VAL A 146 12.09 6.22 -24.50
C VAL A 146 11.50 7.30 -23.59
N CYS A 147 11.77 8.56 -23.92
CA CYS A 147 11.39 9.72 -23.13
C CYS A 147 10.23 10.51 -23.77
N THR A 148 9.55 11.32 -22.94
CA THR A 148 8.51 12.23 -23.40
C THR A 148 9.10 13.26 -24.39
N PRO A 149 8.41 13.58 -25.50
CA PRO A 149 8.84 14.65 -26.39
C PRO A 149 9.06 15.96 -25.62
N GLY A 150 10.19 16.62 -25.84
CA GLY A 150 10.54 17.84 -25.08
C GLY A 150 11.09 17.59 -23.68
N LEU A 151 11.69 16.42 -23.43
CA LEU A 151 12.40 16.05 -22.20
C LEU A 151 13.17 17.25 -21.61
N SER A 152 12.79 17.64 -20.38
CA SER A 152 13.49 18.69 -19.62
C SER A 152 14.78 18.15 -19.00
N SER A 153 15.66 19.05 -18.54
CA SER A 153 16.89 18.64 -17.85
C SER A 153 17.22 19.56 -16.70
N VAL A 154 17.62 18.99 -15.57
CA VAL A 154 17.95 19.73 -14.35
C VAL A 154 19.31 19.28 -13.83
N LEU A 155 20.21 20.24 -13.63
CA LEU A 155 21.48 19.99 -12.94
C LEU A 155 21.23 20.17 -11.44
N LEU A 156 21.38 19.09 -10.67
CA LEU A 156 21.15 19.16 -9.23
C LEU A 156 22.36 19.82 -8.58
N HIS A 157 22.08 20.78 -7.70
CA HIS A 157 23.08 21.47 -6.89
C HIS A 157 22.88 21.07 -5.42
N PRO A 158 23.15 19.81 -5.05
CA PRO A 158 23.04 19.41 -3.65
C PRO A 158 23.98 20.26 -2.79
N GLN A 159 23.54 20.68 -1.60
CA GLN A 159 24.43 21.21 -0.57
C GLN A 159 25.33 20.05 -0.10
N LEU A 160 26.44 19.82 -0.78
CA LEU A 160 27.39 18.76 -0.44
C LEU A 160 28.26 19.22 0.72
N LYS A 161 28.53 18.34 1.69
CA LYS A 161 29.72 18.50 2.52
C LYS A 161 30.94 18.28 1.61
N GLU A 162 31.96 19.13 1.73
CA GLU A 162 33.25 18.86 1.11
C GLU A 162 33.73 17.47 1.56
N VAL A 163 34.00 16.59 0.59
CA VAL A 163 34.67 15.33 0.87
C VAL A 163 36.15 15.68 1.07
N SER A 164 36.55 15.95 2.30
CA SER A 164 37.97 16.03 2.66
C SER A 164 38.54 14.61 2.70
N GLY A 165 39.27 14.20 1.67
CA GLY A 165 40.01 12.94 1.75
C GLY A 165 40.52 12.43 0.41
N ASP A 166 41.84 12.25 0.33
CA ASP A 166 42.55 11.36 -0.58
C ASP A 166 42.13 9.88 -0.38
N GLU A 167 40.84 9.59 -0.52
CA GLU A 167 40.36 8.21 -0.64
C GLU A 167 40.37 7.78 -2.11
N ASP A 168 41.46 8.07 -2.82
CA ASP A 168 41.88 7.27 -3.97
C ASP A 168 42.46 5.94 -3.47
N ARG A 169 41.67 5.20 -2.68
CA ARG A 169 41.95 3.78 -2.49
C ARG A 169 41.42 3.12 -3.74
N GLY A 170 42.34 2.69 -4.60
CA GLY A 170 42.11 1.65 -5.60
C GLY A 170 41.69 0.34 -4.95
N ALA A 171 40.60 0.35 -4.18
CA ALA A 171 39.94 -0.81 -3.64
C ALA A 171 39.53 -1.64 -4.85
N GLN A 172 40.19 -2.79 -5.02
CA GLN A 172 39.78 -3.77 -6.01
C GLN A 172 38.30 -4.08 -5.79
N MET A 173 37.47 -3.71 -6.77
CA MET A 173 36.03 -3.96 -6.69
C MET A 173 35.83 -5.48 -6.60
N LYS A 174 35.29 -5.96 -5.48
CA LYS A 174 35.06 -7.39 -5.28
C LYS A 174 33.95 -7.84 -6.25
N PRO A 175 34.22 -8.80 -7.16
CA PRO A 175 33.19 -9.33 -8.04
C PRO A 175 32.03 -9.90 -7.22
N LEU A 176 30.80 -9.61 -7.65
CA LEU A 176 29.61 -10.25 -7.09
C LEU A 176 29.45 -11.61 -7.79
N GLU A 177 29.23 -12.67 -7.02
CA GLU A 177 28.89 -13.97 -7.58
C GLU A 177 27.52 -13.90 -8.26
N THR A 178 27.45 -14.41 -9.49
CA THR A 178 26.23 -14.41 -10.30
C THR A 178 25.85 -15.83 -10.69
N PHE A 179 24.56 -16.05 -10.85
CA PHE A 179 23.95 -17.34 -11.10
C PHE A 179 23.09 -17.28 -12.35
N SER A 180 22.94 -18.41 -13.04
CA SER A 180 22.02 -18.53 -14.17
C SER A 180 20.59 -18.28 -13.71
N ASP A 181 20.18 -18.97 -12.65
CA ASP A 181 18.80 -19.05 -12.20
C ASP A 181 18.72 -18.73 -10.69
N VAL A 182 18.02 -17.64 -10.36
CA VAL A 182 17.86 -17.12 -8.98
C VAL A 182 16.39 -17.17 -8.58
N VAL A 183 16.10 -17.41 -7.30
CA VAL A 183 14.73 -17.39 -6.74
C VAL A 183 14.61 -16.46 -5.52
N VAL A 184 13.45 -15.83 -5.36
CA VAL A 184 13.04 -15.19 -4.11
C VAL A 184 11.56 -15.49 -3.84
N GLY A 185 11.16 -15.49 -2.56
CA GLY A 185 9.77 -15.56 -2.14
C GLY A 185 9.38 -14.35 -1.28
N GLY A 186 8.14 -13.89 -1.38
CA GLY A 186 7.67 -12.76 -0.57
C GLY A 186 6.19 -12.42 -0.76
N THR A 187 5.68 -11.52 0.09
CA THR A 187 4.29 -11.05 -0.03
C THR A 187 4.13 -10.05 -1.17
N PHE A 188 5.12 -9.19 -1.42
CA PHE A 188 5.11 -8.17 -2.49
C PHE A 188 3.84 -7.29 -2.51
N ASP A 189 3.23 -7.09 -1.34
CA ASP A 189 2.14 -6.13 -1.16
C ASP A 189 2.72 -4.72 -1.04
N ARG A 190 2.23 -3.79 -1.88
CA ARG A 190 2.68 -2.39 -1.94
C ARG A 190 4.21 -2.27 -1.94
N LEU A 191 4.82 -2.59 -3.08
CA LEU A 191 6.29 -2.61 -3.25
C LEU A 191 6.97 -1.39 -2.59
N HIS A 192 7.78 -1.68 -1.57
CA HIS A 192 8.47 -0.70 -0.75
C HIS A 192 9.98 -0.92 -0.79
N GLY A 193 10.76 -0.03 -0.15
CA GLY A 193 12.23 -0.03 -0.19
C GLY A 193 12.85 -1.41 0.04
N ALA A 194 12.43 -2.15 1.08
CA ALA A 194 12.98 -3.48 1.34
C ALA A 194 12.67 -4.52 0.23
N HIS A 195 11.45 -4.56 -0.33
CA HIS A 195 11.16 -5.41 -1.49
C HIS A 195 12.01 -5.01 -2.69
N LYS A 196 12.10 -3.70 -2.97
CA LYS A 196 12.87 -3.18 -4.09
C LYS A 196 14.35 -3.52 -3.95
N THR A 197 14.94 -3.39 -2.76
CA THR A 197 16.32 -3.84 -2.48
C THR A 197 16.49 -5.32 -2.76
N LEU A 198 15.61 -6.17 -2.22
CA LEU A 198 15.63 -7.62 -2.45
C LEU A 198 15.61 -7.97 -3.94
N LEU A 199 14.64 -7.41 -4.66
CA LEU A 199 14.44 -7.68 -6.09
C LEU A 199 15.61 -7.14 -6.93
N ASN A 200 16.11 -5.95 -6.61
CA ASN A 200 17.18 -5.29 -7.37
C ASN A 200 18.53 -6.02 -7.18
N ILE A 201 18.87 -6.41 -5.95
CA ILE A 201 20.06 -7.23 -5.67
C ILE A 201 19.92 -8.61 -6.32
N SER A 202 18.74 -9.22 -6.27
CA SER A 202 18.51 -10.50 -6.96
C SER A 202 18.70 -10.37 -8.48
N CYS A 203 18.26 -9.27 -9.08
CA CYS A 203 18.49 -8.98 -10.50
C CYS A 203 19.98 -8.79 -10.83
N LEU A 204 20.79 -8.26 -9.91
CA LEU A 204 22.25 -8.20 -10.11
C LEU A 204 22.89 -9.59 -10.19
N MET A 205 22.37 -10.52 -9.39
CA MET A 205 22.90 -11.87 -9.29
C MET A 205 22.38 -12.80 -10.39
N ALA A 206 21.19 -12.54 -10.94
CA ALA A 206 20.61 -13.35 -12.02
C ALA A 206 21.19 -12.97 -13.39
N ASN A 207 21.50 -13.99 -14.21
CA ASN A 207 21.99 -13.84 -15.59
C ASN A 207 21.05 -14.39 -16.67
N ARG A 208 20.16 -15.34 -16.35
CA ARG A 208 19.23 -15.94 -17.32
C ARG A 208 17.80 -15.85 -16.83
N ARG A 209 17.50 -16.49 -15.69
CA ARG A 209 16.13 -16.65 -15.19
C ARG A 209 16.02 -16.15 -13.76
N PHE A 210 14.93 -15.46 -13.47
CA PHE A 210 14.62 -14.99 -12.14
C PHE A 210 13.20 -15.40 -11.77
N ILE A 211 13.07 -16.32 -10.80
CA ILE A 211 11.80 -16.85 -10.33
C ILE A 211 11.38 -16.06 -9.08
N ILE A 212 10.14 -15.56 -9.07
CA ILE A 212 9.61 -14.79 -7.96
C ILE A 212 8.33 -15.46 -7.46
N GLY A 213 8.41 -16.04 -6.27
CA GLY A 213 7.26 -16.60 -5.58
C GLY A 213 6.49 -15.53 -4.82
N VAL A 214 5.24 -15.30 -5.20
CA VAL A 214 4.35 -14.30 -4.60
C VAL A 214 3.33 -14.99 -3.70
N CYS A 215 3.35 -14.69 -2.40
CA CYS A 215 2.40 -15.27 -1.43
C CYS A 215 0.95 -15.06 -1.85
N ASP A 216 0.15 -16.12 -1.76
CA ASP A 216 -1.28 -16.08 -2.03
C ASP A 216 -2.08 -16.88 -0.99
N GLN A 217 -3.39 -16.60 -0.91
CA GLN A 217 -4.39 -17.33 -0.12
C GLN A 217 -3.92 -17.74 1.29
N GLU A 218 -3.55 -19.00 1.48
CA GLU A 218 -3.16 -19.60 2.76
C GLU A 218 -2.03 -18.84 3.46
N LEU A 219 -1.01 -18.38 2.71
CA LEU A 219 0.12 -17.66 3.26
C LEU A 219 -0.22 -16.24 3.74
N LEU A 220 -1.40 -15.73 3.39
CA LEU A 220 -1.87 -14.40 3.76
C LEU A 220 -2.84 -14.41 4.95
N LYS A 221 -3.36 -15.58 5.35
CA LYS A 221 -4.45 -15.70 6.35
C LYS A 221 -4.17 -15.05 7.70
N ASN A 222 -2.90 -15.08 8.14
CA ASN A 222 -2.47 -14.57 9.44
C ASN A 222 -1.73 -13.22 9.34
N LYS A 223 -1.72 -12.60 8.15
CA LYS A 223 -1.08 -11.30 7.98
C LYS A 223 -1.94 -10.20 8.62
N VAL A 224 -1.30 -9.28 9.34
CA VAL A 224 -1.96 -8.13 9.96
C VAL A 224 -2.65 -7.30 8.89
N LEU A 225 -3.95 -6.99 9.08
CA LEU A 225 -4.79 -6.27 8.12
C LEU A 225 -4.81 -6.94 6.73
N LYS A 226 -4.96 -8.27 6.67
CA LYS A 226 -4.94 -9.03 5.41
C LYS A 226 -5.96 -8.53 4.39
N GLU A 227 -7.08 -7.98 4.83
CA GLU A 227 -8.14 -7.45 3.98
C GLU A 227 -7.72 -6.16 3.25
N LEU A 228 -6.63 -5.51 3.68
CA LEU A 228 -6.03 -4.38 2.99
C LEU A 228 -4.91 -4.79 2.03
N ILE A 229 -4.54 -6.08 1.95
CA ILE A 229 -3.52 -6.57 1.00
C ILE A 229 -4.05 -6.39 -0.43
N GLU A 230 -3.20 -5.92 -1.33
CA GLU A 230 -3.56 -5.78 -2.75
C GLU A 230 -3.89 -7.16 -3.37
N PRO A 231 -4.90 -7.26 -4.26
CA PRO A 231 -5.19 -8.49 -4.98
C PRO A 231 -3.95 -9.09 -5.65
N TYR A 232 -3.89 -10.42 -5.76
CA TYR A 232 -2.75 -11.13 -6.32
C TYR A 232 -2.34 -10.57 -7.70
N ASP A 233 -3.30 -10.42 -8.61
CA ASP A 233 -3.04 -9.94 -9.97
C ASP A 233 -2.43 -8.53 -9.98
N GLN A 234 -2.92 -7.62 -9.13
CA GLN A 234 -2.38 -6.28 -9.01
C GLN A 234 -0.95 -6.28 -8.46
N ARG A 235 -0.64 -7.16 -7.50
CA ARG A 235 0.73 -7.31 -6.97
C ARG A 235 1.68 -7.85 -8.03
N VAL A 236 1.23 -8.83 -8.83
CA VAL A 236 2.00 -9.39 -9.93
C VAL A 236 2.24 -8.36 -11.04
N GLU A 237 1.23 -7.59 -11.42
CA GLU A 237 1.35 -6.52 -12.43
C GLU A 237 2.40 -5.48 -12.01
N LYS A 238 2.28 -4.93 -10.79
CA LYS A 238 3.24 -3.95 -10.26
C LYS A 238 4.66 -4.52 -10.14
N LEU A 239 4.77 -5.79 -9.76
CA LEU A 239 6.04 -6.49 -9.69
C LEU A 239 6.66 -6.66 -11.08
N HIS A 240 5.87 -7.06 -12.07
CA HIS A 240 6.31 -7.21 -13.44
C HIS A 240 6.78 -5.87 -14.04
N ASP A 241 6.03 -4.79 -13.84
CA ASP A 241 6.42 -3.43 -14.26
C ASP A 241 7.75 -3.00 -13.62
N PHE A 242 7.87 -3.21 -12.31
CA PHE A 242 9.11 -2.91 -11.59
C PHE A 242 10.30 -3.70 -12.13
N LEU A 243 10.15 -5.00 -12.34
CA LEU A 243 11.22 -5.87 -12.83
C LEU A 243 11.65 -5.50 -14.26
N ASN A 244 10.70 -5.26 -15.16
CA ASN A 244 10.98 -4.84 -16.53
C ASN A 244 11.66 -3.47 -16.62
N ASP A 245 11.33 -2.55 -15.72
CA ASP A 245 12.10 -1.30 -15.60
C ASP A 245 13.53 -1.60 -15.12
N VAL A 246 13.69 -2.42 -14.08
CA VAL A 246 14.99 -2.69 -13.44
C VAL A 246 15.96 -3.42 -14.36
N LYS A 247 15.59 -4.55 -14.98
CA LYS A 247 16.52 -5.35 -15.80
C LYS A 247 15.79 -6.18 -16.88
N PRO A 248 15.31 -5.55 -17.96
CA PRO A 248 14.45 -6.19 -18.97
C PRO A 248 15.10 -7.35 -19.74
N SER A 249 16.43 -7.53 -19.62
CA SER A 249 17.15 -8.63 -20.27
C SER A 249 16.96 -9.99 -19.59
N LEU A 250 16.38 -10.04 -18.37
CA LEU A 250 16.15 -11.28 -17.64
C LEU A 250 14.80 -11.90 -18.02
N LYS A 251 14.74 -13.24 -17.99
CA LYS A 251 13.47 -13.96 -18.03
C LYS A 251 12.88 -14.01 -16.62
N TYR A 252 11.68 -13.44 -16.45
CA TYR A 252 10.94 -13.48 -15.19
C TYR A 252 9.87 -14.57 -15.18
N ASP A 253 9.90 -15.43 -14.16
CA ASP A 253 8.84 -16.39 -13.88
C ASP A 253 8.18 -16.00 -12.53
N ILE A 254 7.09 -15.25 -12.57
CA ILE A 254 6.32 -14.87 -11.36
C ILE A 254 5.28 -15.95 -11.10
N VAL A 255 5.31 -16.56 -9.92
CA VAL A 255 4.44 -17.70 -9.59
C VAL A 255 3.73 -17.50 -8.24
N PRO A 256 2.49 -17.99 -8.06
CA PRO A 256 1.82 -17.96 -6.77
C PRO A 256 2.47 -18.94 -5.79
N LEU A 257 2.54 -18.55 -4.52
CA LEU A 257 2.94 -19.42 -3.41
C LEU A 257 1.73 -19.73 -2.53
N SER A 258 1.30 -21.00 -2.57
CA SER A 258 0.31 -21.57 -1.64
C SER A 258 0.96 -22.16 -0.38
N ASP A 259 2.27 -22.40 -0.41
CA ASP A 259 3.08 -22.93 0.68
C ASP A 259 4.44 -22.20 0.77
N PRO A 260 5.17 -22.30 1.89
CA PRO A 260 6.40 -21.54 2.09
C PRO A 260 7.57 -21.88 1.14
N PHE A 261 7.47 -22.95 0.35
CA PHE A 261 8.55 -23.43 -0.50
C PHE A 261 8.33 -23.10 -1.98
N GLY A 262 7.16 -23.46 -2.51
CA GLY A 262 6.81 -23.33 -3.93
C GLY A 262 7.85 -23.96 -4.86
N PRO A 263 8.21 -23.32 -6.00
CA PRO A 263 9.11 -23.90 -7.00
C PRO A 263 10.54 -24.12 -6.48
N SER A 264 10.92 -23.48 -5.36
CA SER A 264 12.28 -23.57 -4.83
C SER A 264 12.69 -24.98 -4.40
N ILE A 265 11.74 -25.90 -4.20
CA ILE A 265 11.99 -27.31 -3.85
C ILE A 265 11.68 -28.30 -4.98
N THR A 266 11.30 -27.81 -6.16
CA THR A 266 10.98 -28.63 -7.34
C THR A 266 11.84 -28.29 -8.56
N GLU A 267 12.36 -27.07 -8.66
CA GLU A 267 13.20 -26.62 -9.78
C GLU A 267 14.67 -27.01 -9.56
N PRO A 268 15.22 -27.95 -10.37
CA PRO A 268 16.61 -28.37 -10.24
C PRO A 268 17.62 -27.35 -10.77
N GLU A 269 17.22 -26.49 -11.73
CA GLU A 269 18.11 -25.50 -12.36
C GLU A 269 18.44 -24.31 -11.43
N LEU A 270 17.67 -24.09 -10.37
CA LEU A 270 17.91 -23.01 -9.42
C LEU A 270 19.27 -23.18 -8.72
N GLN A 271 20.02 -22.08 -8.60
CA GLN A 271 21.35 -22.09 -8.00
C GLN A 271 21.47 -21.18 -6.77
N CYS A 272 20.64 -20.13 -6.68
CA CYS A 272 20.69 -19.17 -5.58
C CYS A 272 19.29 -18.77 -5.11
N ILE A 273 19.12 -18.68 -3.79
CA ILE A 273 17.97 -18.06 -3.14
C ILE A 273 18.43 -16.79 -2.43
N VAL A 274 17.75 -15.68 -2.72
CA VAL A 274 18.01 -14.40 -2.03
C VAL A 274 16.97 -14.20 -0.95
N VAL A 275 17.42 -13.94 0.27
CA VAL A 275 16.59 -13.75 1.46
C VAL A 275 17.01 -12.49 2.21
N SER A 276 16.10 -11.93 3.01
CA SER A 276 16.46 -10.95 4.03
C SER A 276 16.93 -11.63 5.32
N GLU A 277 17.63 -10.90 6.20
CA GLU A 277 17.95 -11.36 7.56
C GLU A 277 16.73 -11.98 8.28
N GLU A 278 15.53 -11.40 8.08
CA GLU A 278 14.28 -11.90 8.64
C GLU A 278 13.87 -13.27 8.06
N THR A 279 14.04 -13.46 6.76
CA THR A 279 13.58 -14.66 6.04
C THR A 279 14.67 -15.71 5.87
N ARG A 280 15.84 -15.48 6.46
CA ARG A 280 16.99 -16.41 6.51
C ARG A 280 16.59 -17.83 6.90
N LYS A 281 15.80 -17.99 7.96
CA LYS A 281 15.29 -19.30 8.41
C LYS A 281 14.43 -20.00 7.35
N GLY A 282 13.70 -19.23 6.55
CA GLY A 282 12.93 -19.75 5.41
C GLY A 282 13.84 -20.30 4.32
N GLY A 283 14.92 -19.59 3.99
CA GLY A 283 15.94 -20.07 3.05
C GLY A 283 16.64 -21.36 3.52
N GLU A 284 16.96 -21.45 4.81
CA GLU A 284 17.52 -22.68 5.40
C GLU A 284 16.53 -23.85 5.33
N ALA A 285 15.24 -23.59 5.59
CA ALA A 285 14.18 -24.59 5.48
C ALA A 285 14.00 -25.08 4.03
N VAL A 286 14.14 -24.18 3.04
CA VAL A 286 14.16 -24.55 1.61
C VAL A 286 15.29 -25.51 1.32
N ASN A 287 16.54 -25.20 1.72
CA ASN A 287 17.67 -26.10 1.47
C ASN A 287 17.51 -27.47 2.13
N LYS A 288 17.02 -27.50 3.38
CA LYS A 288 16.69 -28.76 4.05
C LYS A 288 15.69 -29.60 3.25
N ARG A 289 14.64 -28.98 2.69
CA ARG A 289 13.66 -29.68 1.86
C ARG A 289 14.19 -30.07 0.49
N ARG A 290 15.07 -29.25 -0.12
CA ARG A 290 15.74 -29.59 -1.38
C ARG A 290 16.57 -30.86 -1.25
N VAL A 291 17.38 -30.98 -0.19
CA VAL A 291 18.16 -32.20 0.10
C VAL A 291 17.24 -33.41 0.28
N GLN A 292 16.13 -33.26 0.99
CA GLN A 292 15.12 -34.32 1.14
C GLN A 292 14.50 -34.75 -0.21
N ASN A 293 14.37 -33.82 -1.15
CA ASN A 293 13.84 -34.06 -2.49
C ASN A 293 14.93 -34.49 -3.50
N GLY A 294 16.17 -34.72 -3.07
CA GLY A 294 17.28 -35.11 -3.95
C GLY A 294 17.81 -33.98 -4.85
N LEU A 295 17.56 -32.73 -4.49
CA LEU A 295 18.06 -31.54 -5.19
C LEU A 295 19.30 -30.96 -4.50
N ALA A 296 20.18 -30.34 -5.27
CA ALA A 296 21.33 -29.60 -4.75
C ALA A 296 20.87 -28.38 -3.93
N GLU A 297 21.58 -28.07 -2.85
CA GLU A 297 21.33 -26.86 -2.06
C GLU A 297 21.53 -25.60 -2.90
N LEU A 298 20.74 -24.58 -2.62
CA LEU A 298 20.89 -23.25 -3.20
C LEU A 298 21.92 -22.47 -2.39
N VAL A 299 22.74 -21.66 -3.08
CA VAL A 299 23.50 -20.60 -2.43
C VAL A 299 22.50 -19.63 -1.79
N LEU A 300 22.55 -19.53 -0.47
CA LEU A 300 21.70 -18.61 0.30
C LEU A 300 22.42 -17.26 0.40
N TYR A 301 21.89 -16.26 -0.29
CA TYR A 301 22.40 -14.88 -0.21
C TYR A 301 21.49 -14.04 0.67
N GLU A 302 22.05 -13.55 1.76
CA GLU A 302 21.32 -12.77 2.77
C GLU A 302 21.55 -11.26 2.57
N ILE A 303 20.47 -10.50 2.48
CA ILE A 303 20.50 -9.04 2.43
C ILE A 303 20.11 -8.44 3.79
N PRO A 304 20.69 -7.28 4.16
CA PRO A 304 20.39 -6.66 5.43
C PRO A 304 18.96 -6.13 5.50
N LEU A 305 18.42 -6.09 6.72
CA LEU A 305 17.11 -5.53 7.01
C LEU A 305 17.15 -3.99 6.93
N LEU A 306 16.24 -3.40 6.15
CA LEU A 306 16.09 -1.94 6.12
C LEU A 306 15.22 -1.47 7.29
N LYS A 307 15.77 -0.62 8.14
CA LYS A 307 15.05 0.05 9.22
C LYS A 307 14.14 1.14 8.68
N ASP A 308 13.03 1.38 9.37
CA ASP A 308 12.11 2.48 9.08
C ASP A 308 12.30 3.58 10.13
N ALA A 309 12.88 4.71 9.72
CA ALA A 309 13.15 5.84 10.62
C ALA A 309 11.87 6.58 11.05
N HIS A 310 10.77 6.43 10.30
CA HIS A 310 9.51 7.17 10.49
C HIS A 310 8.40 6.31 11.09
N ARG A 311 8.74 5.15 11.67
CA ARG A 311 7.77 4.20 12.21
C ARG A 311 6.98 4.75 13.40
N ALA A 312 5.71 4.35 13.49
CA ALA A 312 4.92 4.51 14.70
C ALA A 312 5.18 3.35 15.70
N ASP A 313 4.76 3.50 16.96
CA ASP A 313 5.02 2.51 18.03
C ASP A 313 4.48 1.09 17.72
N ILE A 314 3.37 1.02 16.98
CA ILE A 314 2.73 -0.24 16.57
C ILE A 314 3.30 -0.83 15.27
N GLU A 315 4.14 -0.06 14.58
CA GLU A 315 4.75 -0.47 13.33
C GLU A 315 6.05 -1.23 13.61
N GLU A 316 6.38 -2.16 12.72
CA GLU A 316 7.61 -2.93 12.82
C GLU A 316 8.83 -1.99 12.69
N GLU A 317 9.96 -2.36 13.31
CA GLU A 317 11.19 -1.55 13.21
C GLU A 317 11.73 -1.44 11.77
N LYS A 318 11.27 -2.34 10.91
CA LYS A 318 11.66 -2.47 9.51
C LYS A 318 10.63 -1.88 8.57
N ILE A 319 11.07 -1.55 7.36
CA ILE A 319 10.17 -1.25 6.25
C ILE A 319 9.46 -2.55 5.84
N SER A 320 8.14 -2.60 6.00
CA SER A 320 7.34 -3.78 5.65
C SER A 320 5.95 -3.45 5.08
N SER A 321 5.37 -4.39 4.33
CA SER A 321 3.98 -4.27 3.85
C SER A 321 2.98 -4.12 5.00
N SER A 322 3.24 -4.75 6.15
CA SER A 322 2.37 -4.64 7.33
C SER A 322 2.33 -3.20 7.86
N SER A 323 3.48 -2.56 8.02
CA SER A 323 3.57 -1.16 8.42
C SER A 323 2.88 -0.25 7.39
N LEU A 324 3.03 -0.51 6.08
CA LEU A 324 2.31 0.24 5.06
C LEU A 324 0.79 0.10 5.17
N ARG A 325 0.26 -1.10 5.41
CA ARG A 325 -1.19 -1.30 5.63
C ARG A 325 -1.68 -0.59 6.89
N THR A 326 -0.88 -0.59 7.97
CA THR A 326 -1.18 0.17 9.18
C THR A 326 -1.27 1.68 8.89
N ARG A 327 -0.39 2.23 8.05
CA ARG A 327 -0.43 3.64 7.63
C ARG A 327 -1.66 4.02 6.80
N LEU A 328 -2.29 3.05 6.14
CA LEU A 328 -3.55 3.28 5.42
C LEU A 328 -4.74 3.52 6.36
N LEU A 329 -4.65 3.07 7.61
CA LEU A 329 -5.74 3.27 8.58
C LEU A 329 -5.98 4.77 8.80
N GLY A 330 -7.26 5.13 8.80
CA GLY A 330 -7.71 6.52 8.87
C GLY A 330 -7.38 7.38 7.63
N THR A 331 -6.91 6.78 6.52
CA THR A 331 -6.79 7.48 5.23
C THR A 331 -7.99 7.19 4.34
N LEU A 332 -8.19 8.02 3.31
CA LEU A 332 -9.19 7.79 2.28
C LEU A 332 -8.64 6.76 1.27
N LEU A 333 -9.14 5.53 1.33
CA LEU A 333 -8.75 4.44 0.43
C LEU A 333 -9.35 4.60 -0.97
N LYS A 334 -10.58 5.11 -1.05
CA LYS A 334 -11.28 5.41 -2.29
C LYS A 334 -12.14 6.66 -2.14
N PRO A 335 -12.28 7.47 -3.20
CA PRO A 335 -13.09 8.68 -3.13
C PRO A 335 -14.57 8.36 -2.85
N PRO A 336 -15.31 9.27 -2.17
CA PRO A 336 -16.77 9.22 -2.08
C PRO A 336 -17.41 9.13 -3.47
N SER A 337 -18.52 8.40 -3.59
CA SER A 337 -19.25 8.31 -4.86
C SER A 337 -19.81 9.70 -5.26
N PRO A 338 -19.53 10.19 -6.48
CA PRO A 338 -19.97 11.53 -6.90
C PRO A 338 -21.48 11.62 -7.17
N GLU A 339 -22.14 10.49 -7.41
CA GLU A 339 -23.53 10.37 -7.91
C GLU A 339 -24.62 10.54 -6.85
N LEU A 340 -24.28 10.97 -5.63
CA LEU A 340 -25.24 11.07 -4.54
C LEU A 340 -25.84 12.48 -4.47
N ASP A 341 -27.17 12.58 -4.64
CA ASP A 341 -28.01 13.77 -4.42
C ASP A 341 -28.11 14.14 -2.92
N LEU A 342 -27.01 14.06 -2.19
CA LEU A 342 -26.93 14.40 -0.77
C LEU A 342 -26.60 15.89 -0.59
N PRO A 343 -27.21 16.56 0.40
CA PRO A 343 -26.87 17.93 0.73
C PRO A 343 -25.41 18.03 1.20
N LEU A 344 -24.73 19.12 0.87
CA LEU A 344 -23.33 19.34 1.29
C LEU A 344 -23.12 19.38 2.80
N CYS A 345 -24.15 19.81 3.53
CA CYS A 345 -24.13 19.99 4.97
C CYS A 345 -25.47 19.52 5.57
N PRO A 346 -25.43 18.66 6.61
CA PRO A 346 -24.24 18.04 7.19
C PRO A 346 -23.60 17.04 6.22
N TYR A 347 -22.28 16.89 6.31
CA TYR A 347 -21.59 15.77 5.69
C TYR A 347 -21.91 14.50 6.48
N VAL A 348 -22.32 13.42 5.81
CA VAL A 348 -22.87 12.23 6.47
C VAL A 348 -21.90 11.05 6.29
N ILE A 349 -21.37 10.54 7.40
CA ILE A 349 -20.51 9.35 7.44
C ILE A 349 -21.38 8.16 7.81
N GLY A 350 -21.31 7.07 7.05
CA GLY A 350 -21.85 5.78 7.47
C GLY A 350 -20.80 4.97 8.19
N LEU A 351 -20.93 4.78 9.51
CA LEU A 351 -20.01 3.99 10.31
C LEU A 351 -20.57 2.58 10.51
N THR A 352 -19.87 1.58 10.00
CA THR A 352 -20.23 0.16 10.11
C THR A 352 -19.04 -0.68 10.58
N GLY A 353 -19.28 -1.95 10.89
CA GLY A 353 -18.27 -2.90 11.36
C GLY A 353 -18.90 -4.11 12.03
N GLY A 354 -18.22 -5.25 11.93
CA GLY A 354 -18.68 -6.51 12.53
C GLY A 354 -18.78 -6.44 14.05
N SER A 355 -19.47 -7.41 14.65
CA SER A 355 -19.57 -7.49 16.12
C SER A 355 -18.19 -7.57 16.77
N GLY A 356 -17.97 -6.80 17.84
CA GLY A 356 -16.68 -6.75 18.55
C GLY A 356 -15.65 -5.78 17.95
N SER A 357 -15.90 -5.22 16.76
CA SER A 357 -14.98 -4.31 16.04
C SER A 357 -14.66 -2.97 16.72
N GLY A 358 -15.31 -2.62 17.83
CA GLY A 358 -15.12 -1.34 18.50
C GLY A 358 -15.84 -0.14 17.85
N LYS A 359 -16.77 -0.40 16.91
CA LYS A 359 -17.61 0.61 16.24
C LYS A 359 -18.18 1.68 17.20
N SER A 360 -18.82 1.27 18.30
CA SER A 360 -19.44 2.21 19.25
C SER A 360 -18.43 3.11 19.97
N SER A 361 -17.18 2.66 20.14
CA SER A 361 -16.07 3.47 20.69
C SER A 361 -15.64 4.54 19.70
N ILE A 362 -15.51 4.17 18.41
CA ILE A 362 -15.23 5.11 17.31
C ILE A 362 -16.37 6.14 17.19
N ALA A 363 -17.63 5.70 17.24
CA ALA A 363 -18.80 6.58 17.17
C ALA A 363 -18.80 7.63 18.28
N ARG A 364 -18.53 7.22 19.53
CA ARG A 364 -18.40 8.14 20.67
C ARG A 364 -17.26 9.14 20.47
N ARG A 365 -16.12 8.69 19.93
CA ARG A 365 -15.02 9.62 19.65
C ARG A 365 -15.41 10.67 18.60
N LEU A 366 -16.12 10.27 17.55
CA LEU A 366 -16.57 11.21 16.52
C LEU A 366 -17.58 12.22 17.07
N GLU A 367 -18.42 11.79 18.00
CA GLU A 367 -19.32 12.66 18.76
C GLU A 367 -18.53 13.68 19.60
N ASP A 368 -17.49 13.26 20.33
CA ASP A 368 -16.59 14.16 21.07
C ASP A 368 -15.87 15.17 20.16
N LEU A 369 -15.63 14.82 18.89
CA LEU A 369 -15.04 15.71 17.87
C LEU A 369 -16.07 16.66 17.23
N GLY A 370 -17.33 16.57 17.62
CA GLY A 370 -18.42 17.47 17.22
C GLY A 370 -19.35 16.92 16.14
N ALA A 371 -19.24 15.63 15.77
CA ALA A 371 -20.22 15.00 14.89
C ALA A 371 -21.54 14.73 15.62
N GLU A 372 -22.66 14.79 14.90
CA GLU A 372 -23.93 14.29 15.42
C GLU A 372 -24.01 12.77 15.22
N ARG A 373 -24.06 12.02 16.33
CA ARG A 373 -24.20 10.56 16.27
C ARG A 373 -25.66 10.16 16.12
N ILE A 374 -25.95 9.36 15.09
CA ILE A 374 -27.26 8.76 14.84
C ILE A 374 -27.11 7.24 15.04
N ASP A 375 -27.49 6.77 16.22
CA ASP A 375 -27.38 5.36 16.61
C ASP A 375 -28.54 4.53 16.06
N CYS A 376 -28.28 3.70 15.05
CA CYS A 376 -29.32 2.90 14.41
C CYS A 376 -29.81 1.73 15.28
N ASP A 377 -29.04 1.30 16.28
CA ASP A 377 -29.51 0.29 17.24
C ASP A 377 -30.61 0.90 18.12
N LEU A 378 -30.44 2.16 18.55
CA LEU A 378 -31.48 2.92 19.25
C LEU A 378 -32.69 3.22 18.36
N LEU A 379 -32.47 3.64 17.10
CA LEU A 379 -33.57 3.86 16.15
C LEU A 379 -34.34 2.57 15.84
N GLY A 380 -33.67 1.42 15.84
CA GLY A 380 -34.32 0.11 15.75
C GLY A 380 -35.25 -0.18 16.93
N HIS A 381 -34.94 0.33 18.13
CA HIS A 381 -35.87 0.25 19.26
C HIS A 381 -37.03 1.22 19.09
N GLU A 382 -36.78 2.44 18.60
CA GLU A 382 -37.82 3.45 18.30
C GLU A 382 -38.81 2.94 17.24
N ALA A 383 -38.36 2.15 16.26
CA ALA A 383 -39.20 1.55 15.23
C ALA A 383 -40.24 0.54 15.78
N TYR A 384 -40.04 0.02 17.00
CA TYR A 384 -40.99 -0.87 17.66
C TYR A 384 -41.92 -0.17 18.64
N LEU A 385 -41.83 1.17 18.78
CA LEU A 385 -42.73 1.88 19.68
C LEU A 385 -44.20 1.71 19.24
N PRO A 386 -45.14 1.60 20.20
CA PRO A 386 -46.56 1.53 19.89
C PRO A 386 -47.01 2.63 18.93
N GLU A 387 -48.01 2.32 18.12
CA GLU A 387 -48.60 3.22 17.12
C GLU A 387 -47.70 3.61 15.93
N THR A 388 -46.45 3.13 15.87
CA THR A 388 -45.61 3.32 14.68
C THR A 388 -46.06 2.43 13.52
N SER A 389 -45.71 2.81 12.28
CA SER A 389 -46.03 2.01 11.08
C SER A 389 -45.37 0.62 11.13
N ALA A 390 -44.10 0.56 11.57
CA ALA A 390 -43.38 -0.70 11.71
C ALA A 390 -43.99 -1.59 12.81
N TYR A 391 -44.38 -1.02 13.97
CA TYR A 391 -45.07 -1.76 15.02
C TYR A 391 -46.31 -2.52 14.50
N HIS A 392 -47.20 -1.84 13.78
CA HIS A 392 -48.41 -2.46 13.22
C HIS A 392 -48.09 -3.56 12.20
N ARG A 393 -47.12 -3.32 11.31
CA ARG A 393 -46.70 -4.29 10.30
C ARG A 393 -46.05 -5.52 10.92
N VAL A 394 -45.27 -5.35 11.99
CA VAL A 394 -44.65 -6.45 12.74
C VAL A 394 -45.72 -7.31 13.40
N ILE A 395 -46.74 -6.71 14.03
CA ILE A 395 -47.86 -7.47 14.61
C ILE A 395 -48.63 -8.23 13.53
N GLN A 396 -48.87 -7.60 12.38
CA GLN A 396 -49.56 -8.23 11.26
C GLN A 396 -48.82 -9.47 10.74
N GLU A 397 -47.49 -9.41 10.66
CA GLU A 397 -46.64 -10.49 10.13
C GLU A 397 -46.37 -11.60 11.15
N PHE A 398 -46.14 -11.23 12.42
CA PHE A 398 -45.67 -12.15 13.46
C PHE A 398 -46.73 -12.51 14.50
N GLY A 399 -47.93 -11.95 14.43
CA GLY A 399 -49.02 -12.17 15.38
C GLY A 399 -48.90 -11.32 16.65
N THR A 400 -49.95 -11.35 17.48
CA THR A 400 -50.03 -10.56 18.72
C THR A 400 -49.37 -11.23 19.93
N ASP A 401 -48.97 -12.50 19.83
CA ASP A 401 -48.29 -13.26 20.89
C ASP A 401 -46.85 -12.78 21.15
N ILE A 402 -46.33 -11.86 20.33
CA ILE A 402 -45.08 -11.14 20.59
C ILE A 402 -45.27 -9.91 21.47
N LEU A 403 -46.48 -9.57 21.92
CA LEU A 403 -46.74 -8.37 22.72
C LEU A 403 -46.64 -8.65 24.22
N ASN A 404 -46.06 -7.71 24.96
CA ASN A 404 -46.14 -7.65 26.42
C ASN A 404 -47.53 -7.12 26.86
N GLU A 405 -47.83 -7.20 28.16
CA GLU A 405 -49.10 -6.70 28.73
C GLU A 405 -49.32 -5.21 28.48
N ASP A 406 -48.25 -4.41 28.42
CA ASP A 406 -48.28 -2.97 28.11
C ASP A 406 -48.39 -2.66 26.61
N LYS A 407 -48.61 -3.69 25.77
CA LYS A 407 -48.64 -3.65 24.30
C LYS A 407 -47.31 -3.33 23.63
N SER A 408 -46.18 -3.26 24.36
CA SER A 408 -44.86 -3.16 23.73
C SER A 408 -44.45 -4.50 23.11
N ILE A 409 -43.58 -4.48 22.09
CA ILE A 409 -43.06 -5.70 21.45
C ILE A 409 -42.06 -6.40 22.39
N ASN A 410 -42.34 -7.65 22.74
CA ASN A 410 -41.42 -8.57 23.39
C ASN A 410 -40.35 -9.05 22.41
N ARG A 411 -39.23 -8.32 22.39
CA ARG A 411 -38.09 -8.59 21.50
C ARG A 411 -37.44 -9.95 21.72
N ARG A 412 -37.56 -10.54 22.91
CA ARG A 412 -37.04 -11.90 23.18
C ARG A 412 -37.87 -12.95 22.46
N VAL A 413 -39.20 -12.82 22.53
CA VAL A 413 -40.14 -13.71 21.82
C VAL A 413 -40.00 -13.51 20.31
N LEU A 414 -40.03 -12.26 19.83
CA LEU A 414 -39.82 -11.95 18.41
C LEU A 414 -38.47 -12.46 17.90
N GLY A 415 -37.40 -12.25 18.67
CA GLY A 415 -36.07 -12.78 18.39
C GLY A 415 -36.07 -14.30 18.26
N GLY A 416 -36.77 -15.01 19.15
CA GLY A 416 -36.96 -16.46 19.06
C GLY A 416 -37.70 -16.92 17.81
N LYS A 417 -38.66 -16.14 17.30
CA LYS A 417 -39.39 -16.46 16.06
C LYS A 417 -38.57 -16.31 14.79
N VAL A 418 -37.61 -15.39 14.78
CA VAL A 418 -36.75 -15.13 13.60
C VAL A 418 -35.40 -15.84 13.67
N PHE A 419 -34.94 -16.20 14.87
CA PHE A 419 -33.64 -16.83 15.06
C PHE A 419 -33.55 -18.17 14.33
N GLY A 420 -32.50 -18.32 13.51
CA GLY A 420 -32.29 -19.53 12.70
C GLY A 420 -33.22 -19.69 11.49
N ASN A 421 -34.18 -18.76 11.28
CA ASN A 421 -35.09 -18.78 10.13
C ASN A 421 -34.85 -17.57 9.22
N GLN A 422 -34.17 -17.79 8.10
CA GLN A 422 -33.78 -16.73 7.16
C GLN A 422 -34.98 -16.01 6.53
N GLU A 423 -36.06 -16.72 6.20
CA GLU A 423 -37.26 -16.13 5.61
C GLU A 423 -37.98 -15.21 6.60
N ARG A 424 -38.13 -15.66 7.86
CA ARG A 424 -38.73 -14.87 8.93
C ARG A 424 -37.87 -13.67 9.30
N LEU A 425 -36.55 -13.84 9.37
CA LEU A 425 -35.63 -12.73 9.60
C LEU A 425 -35.75 -11.69 8.48
N LYS A 426 -35.81 -12.13 7.22
CA LYS A 426 -36.00 -11.26 6.07
C LYS A 426 -37.31 -10.49 6.14
N ALA A 427 -38.42 -11.16 6.46
CA ALA A 427 -39.72 -10.52 6.62
C ALA A 427 -39.69 -9.41 7.69
N LEU A 428 -39.00 -9.66 8.81
CA LEU A 428 -38.80 -8.64 9.86
C LEU A 428 -37.96 -7.46 9.35
N THR A 429 -36.84 -7.73 8.68
CA THR A 429 -35.94 -6.67 8.19
C THR A 429 -36.59 -5.83 7.08
N ASP A 430 -37.39 -6.44 6.21
CA ASP A 430 -38.14 -5.74 5.13
C ASP A 430 -39.21 -4.78 5.70
N ILE A 431 -39.62 -4.97 6.95
CA ILE A 431 -40.51 -4.04 7.68
C ILE A 431 -39.69 -2.95 8.40
N VAL A 432 -38.66 -3.37 9.15
CA VAL A 432 -37.97 -2.50 10.11
C VAL A 432 -36.91 -1.61 9.44
N TRP A 433 -36.16 -2.11 8.46
CA TRP A 433 -35.10 -1.34 7.82
C TRP A 433 -35.58 -0.08 7.09
N PRO A 434 -36.70 -0.11 6.32
CA PRO A 434 -37.24 1.11 5.73
C PRO A 434 -37.63 2.17 6.77
N GLU A 435 -38.15 1.74 7.92
CA GLU A 435 -38.53 2.66 9.00
C GLU A 435 -37.29 3.26 9.69
N ILE A 436 -36.25 2.47 9.93
CA ILE A 436 -34.97 3.00 10.44
C ILE A 436 -34.37 4.01 9.46
N ALA A 437 -34.35 3.70 8.16
CA ALA A 437 -33.85 4.63 7.13
C ALA A 437 -34.63 5.96 7.13
N ARG A 438 -35.96 5.91 7.31
CA ARG A 438 -36.81 7.09 7.46
C ARG A 438 -36.45 7.91 8.70
N LEU A 439 -36.23 7.25 9.84
CA LEU A 439 -35.80 7.90 11.08
C LEU A 439 -34.39 8.51 10.95
N VAL A 440 -33.46 7.83 10.29
CA VAL A 440 -32.12 8.36 9.99
C VAL A 440 -32.21 9.66 9.21
N LYS A 441 -32.99 9.70 8.11
CA LYS A 441 -33.22 10.95 7.34
C LYS A 441 -33.76 12.07 8.23
N LYS A 442 -34.77 11.76 9.05
CA LYS A 442 -35.35 12.73 10.00
C LYS A 442 -34.30 13.27 10.98
N ARG A 443 -33.43 12.42 11.53
CA ARG A 443 -32.35 12.82 12.45
C ARG A 443 -31.29 13.67 11.75
N ILE A 444 -30.93 13.36 10.50
CA ILE A 444 -30.03 14.17 9.68
C ILE A 444 -30.62 15.57 9.46
N ASP A 445 -31.91 15.69 9.14
CA ASP A 445 -32.58 16.97 8.97
C ASP A 445 -32.63 17.80 10.26
N GLN A 446 -32.86 17.14 11.41
CA GLN A 446 -32.81 17.79 12.72
C GLN A 446 -31.39 18.29 13.04
N ALA A 447 -30.36 17.48 12.79
CA ALA A 447 -28.97 17.85 12.97
C ALA A 447 -28.60 19.07 12.11
N LYS A 448 -29.09 19.10 10.86
CA LYS A 448 -28.94 20.24 9.95
C LYS A 448 -29.56 21.52 10.53
N GLN A 449 -30.78 21.43 11.07
CA GLN A 449 -31.45 22.58 11.72
C GLN A 449 -30.69 23.07 12.96
N GLN A 450 -29.99 22.17 13.65
CA GLN A 450 -29.12 22.49 14.80
C GLN A 450 -27.73 23.00 14.39
N GLY A 451 -27.46 23.19 13.09
CA GLY A 451 -26.17 23.69 12.61
C GLY A 451 -25.03 22.66 12.67
N LYS A 452 -25.32 21.37 12.83
CA LYS A 452 -24.31 20.32 12.81
C LYS A 452 -23.68 20.22 11.42
N ARG A 453 -22.36 20.15 11.37
CA ARG A 453 -21.60 20.08 10.10
C ARG A 453 -21.35 18.66 9.62
N VAL A 454 -21.32 17.69 10.53
CA VAL A 454 -21.08 16.29 10.24
C VAL A 454 -22.06 15.43 11.03
N CYS A 455 -22.63 14.41 10.39
CA CYS A 455 -23.41 13.36 11.02
C CYS A 455 -22.69 12.02 10.87
N VAL A 456 -22.80 11.15 11.86
CA VAL A 456 -22.32 9.76 11.82
C VAL A 456 -23.52 8.84 12.01
N VAL A 457 -23.89 8.14 10.95
CA VAL A 457 -24.89 7.07 10.98
C VAL A 457 -24.19 5.81 11.47
N ASP A 458 -24.34 5.50 12.75
CA ASP A 458 -23.76 4.33 13.41
C ASP A 458 -24.68 3.12 13.21
N ALA A 459 -24.34 2.26 12.25
CA ALA A 459 -25.19 1.14 11.80
C ALA A 459 -24.37 -0.11 11.50
N ALA A 460 -24.56 -1.18 12.28
CA ALA A 460 -23.91 -2.46 12.04
C ALA A 460 -24.31 -3.13 10.71
N VAL A 461 -25.52 -2.83 10.22
CA VAL A 461 -26.11 -3.39 8.98
C VAL A 461 -26.18 -2.38 7.84
N LEU A 462 -25.37 -1.31 7.87
CA LEU A 462 -25.41 -0.22 6.89
C LEU A 462 -25.40 -0.73 5.44
N LEU A 463 -24.51 -1.69 5.15
CA LEU A 463 -24.30 -2.21 3.80
C LEU A 463 -25.32 -3.27 3.44
N GLU A 464 -25.61 -4.18 4.36
CA GLU A 464 -26.62 -5.23 4.23
C GLU A 464 -28.01 -4.65 3.98
N ALA A 465 -28.35 -3.53 4.62
CA ALA A 465 -29.62 -2.84 4.46
C ALA A 465 -29.67 -1.88 3.26
N GLY A 466 -28.57 -1.76 2.50
CA GLY A 466 -28.51 -0.91 1.30
C GLY A 466 -28.56 0.60 1.59
N TRP A 467 -28.15 1.04 2.78
CA TRP A 467 -28.24 2.44 3.23
C TRP A 467 -27.08 3.33 2.76
N THR A 468 -26.23 2.85 1.85
CA THR A 468 -25.12 3.63 1.29
C THR A 468 -25.58 4.92 0.61
N HIS A 469 -26.79 4.94 0.07
CA HIS A 469 -27.41 6.13 -0.51
C HIS A 469 -27.78 7.23 0.50
N LEU A 470 -27.74 6.94 1.81
CA LEU A 470 -28.00 7.91 2.89
C LEU A 470 -26.74 8.64 3.35
N VAL A 471 -25.56 8.20 2.91
CA VAL A 471 -24.26 8.65 3.45
C VAL A 471 -23.32 9.05 2.33
N HIS A 472 -22.45 10.02 2.60
CA HIS A 472 -21.46 10.49 1.64
C HIS A 472 -20.28 9.51 1.51
N GLU A 473 -19.84 8.94 2.62
CA GLU A 473 -18.74 7.99 2.65
C GLU A 473 -18.94 6.94 3.76
N VAL A 474 -18.43 5.73 3.52
CA VAL A 474 -18.53 4.59 4.43
C VAL A 474 -17.21 4.43 5.20
N TRP A 475 -17.30 4.40 6.52
CA TRP A 475 -16.20 4.11 7.43
C TRP A 475 -16.41 2.73 8.04
N VAL A 476 -15.39 1.87 7.96
CA VAL A 476 -15.46 0.50 8.49
C VAL A 476 -14.53 0.34 9.68
N ALA A 477 -15.10 -0.06 10.81
CA ALA A 477 -14.37 -0.57 11.97
C ALA A 477 -14.10 -2.06 11.77
N THR A 478 -12.83 -2.48 11.88
CA THR A 478 -12.41 -3.87 11.68
C THR A 478 -11.46 -4.35 12.77
N ILE A 479 -11.47 -5.66 12.99
CA ILE A 479 -10.49 -6.43 13.77
C ILE A 479 -10.43 -7.86 13.19
N PRO A 480 -9.34 -8.61 13.42
CA PRO A 480 -9.28 -10.02 13.07
C PRO A 480 -10.44 -10.82 13.70
N GLU A 481 -10.93 -11.84 12.99
CA GLU A 481 -12.06 -12.67 13.45
C GLU A 481 -11.79 -13.32 14.81
N GLU A 482 -10.58 -13.84 15.04
CA GLU A 482 -10.17 -14.43 16.31
C GLU A 482 -10.29 -13.44 17.48
N GLU A 483 -9.97 -12.17 17.24
CA GLU A 483 -10.09 -11.11 18.24
C GLU A 483 -11.55 -10.70 18.45
N ALA A 484 -12.35 -10.67 17.38
CA ALA A 484 -13.79 -10.43 17.48
C ALA A 484 -14.49 -11.50 18.31
N VAL A 485 -14.15 -12.78 18.10
CA VAL A 485 -14.66 -13.91 18.89
C VAL A 485 -14.34 -13.72 20.37
N LYS A 486 -13.07 -13.45 20.71
CA LYS A 486 -12.65 -13.20 22.11
C LYS A 486 -13.46 -12.08 22.76
N ARG A 487 -13.63 -10.95 22.06
CA ARG A 487 -14.40 -9.80 22.56
C ARG A 487 -15.88 -10.11 22.75
N ILE A 488 -16.48 -10.88 21.85
CA ILE A 488 -17.90 -11.28 21.96
C ILE A 488 -18.10 -12.23 23.16
N VAL A 489 -17.24 -13.23 23.30
CA VAL A 489 -17.28 -14.16 24.45
C VAL A 489 -17.16 -13.39 25.77
N GLN A 490 -16.19 -12.49 25.87
CA GLN A 490 -15.97 -11.70 27.09
C GLN A 490 -17.13 -10.74 27.40
N ARG A 491 -17.69 -10.07 26.39
CA ARG A 491 -18.77 -9.09 26.54
C ARG A 491 -20.11 -9.74 26.86
N ASP A 492 -20.45 -10.83 26.17
CA ASP A 492 -21.80 -11.41 26.19
C ASP A 492 -21.89 -12.68 27.06
N GLY A 493 -20.76 -13.23 27.52
CA GLY A 493 -20.73 -14.47 28.31
C GLY A 493 -21.19 -15.71 27.54
N VAL A 494 -21.07 -15.70 26.21
CA VAL A 494 -21.50 -16.80 25.32
C VAL A 494 -20.35 -17.77 25.02
N LYS A 495 -20.69 -18.96 24.51
CA LYS A 495 -19.70 -19.92 24.04
C LYS A 495 -19.01 -19.44 22.76
N GLU A 496 -17.79 -19.91 22.53
CA GLU A 496 -17.01 -19.59 21.34
C GLU A 496 -17.75 -19.95 20.05
N GLU A 497 -18.41 -21.12 20.01
CA GLU A 497 -19.14 -21.56 18.81
C GLU A 497 -20.33 -20.63 18.48
N ASP A 498 -20.97 -20.05 19.50
CA ASP A 498 -22.06 -19.08 19.31
C ASP A 498 -21.53 -17.72 18.84
N ALA A 499 -20.37 -17.28 19.35
CA ALA A 499 -19.70 -16.08 18.87
C ALA A 499 -19.28 -16.21 17.40
N VAL A 500 -18.67 -17.34 17.02
CA VAL A 500 -18.30 -17.66 15.64
C VAL A 500 -19.55 -17.70 14.74
N ARG A 501 -20.63 -18.33 15.18
CA ARG A 501 -21.89 -18.40 14.42
C ARG A 501 -22.48 -17.02 14.15
N ARG A 502 -22.43 -16.12 15.14
CA ARG A 502 -22.86 -14.71 14.98
C ARG A 502 -22.02 -13.99 13.94
N LEU A 503 -20.69 -14.09 14.01
CA LEU A 503 -19.80 -13.47 13.02
C LEU A 503 -20.05 -14.01 11.60
N LYS A 504 -20.21 -15.32 11.45
CA LYS A 504 -20.50 -15.95 10.15
C LYS A 504 -21.86 -15.56 9.55
N SER A 505 -22.78 -15.01 10.34
CA SER A 505 -24.06 -14.49 9.84
C SER A 505 -23.97 -13.06 9.30
N GLN A 506 -22.87 -12.35 9.58
CA GLN A 506 -22.58 -11.01 9.08
C GLN A 506 -21.74 -11.07 7.80
N TRP A 507 -21.64 -9.95 7.07
CA TRP A 507 -20.68 -9.88 5.97
C TRP A 507 -19.23 -10.01 6.48
N PRO A 508 -18.36 -10.75 5.77
CA PRO A 508 -16.96 -10.85 6.15
C PRO A 508 -16.24 -9.51 6.01
N ASN A 509 -15.18 -9.29 6.80
CA ASN A 509 -14.42 -8.04 6.82
C ASN A 509 -13.96 -7.59 5.42
N ALA A 510 -13.50 -8.53 4.58
CA ALA A 510 -13.06 -8.23 3.21
C ALA A 510 -14.18 -7.54 2.40
N LYS A 511 -15.40 -8.08 2.48
CA LYS A 511 -16.56 -7.52 1.80
C LYS A 511 -16.97 -6.16 2.38
N LEU A 512 -16.85 -5.93 3.69
CA LEU A 512 -17.09 -4.60 4.27
C LEU A 512 -16.06 -3.58 3.75
N ILE A 513 -14.79 -3.98 3.69
CA ILE A 513 -13.67 -3.14 3.27
C ILE A 513 -13.75 -2.79 1.78
N ASP A 514 -14.26 -3.67 0.92
CA ASP A 514 -14.54 -3.36 -0.49
C ASP A 514 -15.45 -2.13 -0.65
N TYR A 515 -16.37 -1.90 0.30
CA TYR A 515 -17.26 -0.74 0.32
C TYR A 515 -16.68 0.47 1.07
N ALA A 516 -15.62 0.30 1.86
CA ALA A 516 -15.07 1.31 2.74
C ALA A 516 -14.35 2.44 1.99
N ASN A 517 -14.71 3.69 2.29
CA ASN A 517 -13.90 4.85 1.96
C ASN A 517 -12.75 5.03 2.95
N VAL A 518 -12.99 4.73 4.23
CA VAL A 518 -11.99 4.78 5.31
C VAL A 518 -12.08 3.50 6.13
N VAL A 519 -10.94 2.93 6.49
CA VAL A 519 -10.86 1.78 7.39
C VAL A 519 -10.18 2.19 8.70
N LEU A 520 -10.75 1.74 9.81
CA LEU A 520 -10.27 1.95 11.17
C LEU A 520 -10.14 0.57 11.84
N CYS A 521 -9.03 0.33 12.53
CA CYS A 521 -8.77 -0.93 13.21
C CYS A 521 -8.62 -0.71 14.72
N THR A 522 -9.39 -1.45 15.51
CA THR A 522 -9.37 -1.36 16.98
C THR A 522 -8.61 -2.50 17.65
N LEU A 523 -7.71 -3.17 16.91
CA LEU A 523 -6.96 -4.33 17.38
C LEU A 523 -6.00 -3.99 18.54
N TRP A 524 -5.36 -2.82 18.46
CA TRP A 524 -4.37 -2.36 19.44
C TRP A 524 -4.99 -1.53 20.56
N GLU A 525 -4.15 -0.88 21.36
CA GLU A 525 -4.54 -0.02 22.47
C GLU A 525 -5.51 1.09 22.02
N PRO A 526 -6.42 1.56 22.91
CA PRO A 526 -7.37 2.61 22.59
C PRO A 526 -6.73 3.85 21.95
N GLU A 527 -5.57 4.28 22.43
CA GLU A 527 -4.81 5.44 21.95
C GLU A 527 -4.44 5.32 20.47
N VAL A 528 -4.13 4.10 20.01
CA VAL A 528 -3.83 3.80 18.61
C VAL A 528 -5.07 4.02 17.74
N THR A 529 -6.22 3.54 18.21
CA THR A 529 -7.51 3.79 17.53
C THR A 529 -7.81 5.28 17.51
N GLN A 530 -7.55 6.00 18.59
CA GLN A 530 -7.78 7.45 18.66
C GLN A 530 -6.96 8.22 17.63
N LYS A 531 -5.67 7.86 17.44
CA LYS A 531 -4.83 8.46 16.40
C LYS A 531 -5.40 8.25 15.00
N GLN A 532 -5.93 7.06 14.71
CA GLN A 532 -6.57 6.76 13.42
C GLN A 532 -7.83 7.61 13.18
N VAL A 533 -8.71 7.71 14.19
CA VAL A 533 -9.94 8.52 14.11
C VAL A 533 -9.61 10.00 13.94
N LEU A 534 -8.64 10.53 14.68
CA LEU A 534 -8.19 11.91 14.55
C LEU A 534 -7.63 12.21 13.15
N LYS A 535 -6.83 11.28 12.59
CA LYS A 535 -6.31 11.39 11.24
C LYS A 535 -7.44 11.41 10.20
N ALA A 536 -8.38 10.47 10.29
CA ALA A 536 -9.53 10.40 9.40
C ALA A 536 -10.39 11.66 9.47
N TRP A 537 -10.65 12.15 10.69
CA TRP A 537 -11.40 13.38 10.93
C TRP A 537 -10.71 14.60 10.34
N SER A 538 -9.42 14.79 10.58
CA SER A 538 -8.64 15.91 10.04
C SER A 538 -8.67 15.94 8.50
N LEU A 539 -8.43 14.79 7.87
CA LEU A 539 -8.50 14.67 6.40
C LEU A 539 -9.91 14.93 5.87
N LEU A 540 -10.95 14.49 6.58
CA LEU A 540 -12.33 14.78 6.21
C LEU A 540 -12.62 16.29 6.27
N GLN A 541 -12.23 16.97 7.35
CA GLN A 541 -12.44 18.42 7.49
C GLN A 541 -11.80 19.20 6.35
N GLN A 542 -10.58 18.83 5.93
CA GLN A 542 -9.92 19.42 4.75
C GLN A 542 -10.72 19.20 3.46
N ARG A 543 -11.27 18.00 3.25
CA ARG A 543 -12.11 17.71 2.07
C ARG A 543 -13.42 18.49 2.09
N ILE A 544 -14.08 18.62 3.25
CA ILE A 544 -15.31 19.41 3.41
C ILE A 544 -15.04 20.88 3.06
N GLN A 545 -13.96 21.45 3.60
CA GLN A 545 -13.56 22.83 3.32
C GLN A 545 -13.33 23.07 1.82
N LYS A 546 -12.53 22.21 1.17
CA LYS A 546 -12.26 22.29 -0.27
C LYS A 546 -13.55 22.19 -1.12
N ARG A 547 -14.50 21.34 -0.72
CA ARG A 547 -15.79 21.18 -1.40
C ARG A 547 -16.68 22.42 -1.29
N GLN A 548 -16.61 23.14 -0.16
CA GLN A 548 -17.34 24.41 0.04
C GLN A 548 -16.75 25.55 -0.78
N GLU A 549 -15.42 25.65 -0.84
CA GLU A 549 -14.71 26.66 -1.66
C GLU A 549 -15.02 26.48 -3.15
N THR A 550 -14.93 25.25 -3.66
CA THR A 550 -15.17 24.95 -5.09
C THR A 550 -16.59 25.33 -5.55
N ARG A 551 -17.59 25.25 -4.66
CA ARG A 551 -18.99 25.61 -4.99
C ARG A 551 -19.29 27.09 -4.80
N SER A 552 -18.46 27.82 -4.05
CA SER A 552 -18.59 29.28 -3.89
C SER A 552 -17.94 30.05 -5.04
N SER A 553 -17.03 29.39 -5.79
CA SER A 553 -16.38 29.93 -6.99
C SER A 553 -17.13 29.64 -8.30
N LEU A 554 -18.17 28.80 -8.26
CA LEU A 554 -19.09 28.53 -9.36
C LEU A 554 -20.36 29.36 -9.17
#